data_AF-B0W4F9-F1
#
_entry.id   AF-B0W4F9-F1
#
_cell.length_a   1.000
_cell.length_b   1.000
_cell.length_c   1.000
_cell.angle_alpha   90.00
_cell.angle_beta   90.00
_cell.angle_gamma   90.00
#
_symmetry.space_group_name_H-M   'P 1'
#
loop_
_entity.id
_entity.type
_entity.pdbx_description
1 polymer ?
#
loop_
_entity_poly.entity_id
_entity_poly.type
_entity_poly.pdbx_seq_one_letter_code
_entity_poly.pdbx_strand_id
1 'polypeptide(L)'
;MRVKRLCRELVPDLRGLLLQLFAGRIRVHRGPQVPLHGAAVLAGNAVSLVIENVHARDVTHFPSVGICEMGYAKEYYASLESQINDMRTSEEMEYNYDVEDFMLRIIFHNLYNYGSIMSYCAPYKDCTDCVKCPTAGYNKFAWKVRASCEELFEECRWNGKVFDCCRYFKPIQTTMGSCYLINSVQLVKKGGYNWLSMEVGRGVASGELLLNVSKATSAYILNEEDVPHMLLTTLQFTQIPEGYSETVFLTVQNIVNDPLVQTVDTEVRRCIFPDEQSEFNYPKYSYSVCVTECLKNAQIKMCNCCHHNFITGDNDKSPICMYEGLACLDQKDVMFPQTTIMQPWRTNGLVCQCLPSCTEHEIRVIGKQSEIEERNSRSVMFKMLALPTQRYRRQIVREKLDIVVSVGGILGLFMGASILSLVELVYFFTVRFVSAGVLGKTDDDDEEDEYDEEADEHEEHELKF
;
A
#
# COMPACT_ATOMS: atom_id res chain seq x y z
N MET A 1 -51.62 14.26 49.26
CA MET A 1 -50.99 13.16 50.04
C MET A 1 -50.81 11.83 49.28
N ARG A 2 -50.92 11.75 47.93
CA ARG A 2 -50.61 10.53 47.15
C ARG A 2 -49.34 10.59 46.28
N VAL A 3 -48.72 11.76 46.10
CA VAL A 3 -47.47 11.92 45.31
C VAL A 3 -46.21 11.79 46.19
N LYS A 4 -46.28 12.14 47.49
CA LYS A 4 -45.17 11.96 48.45
C LYS A 4 -44.81 10.47 48.70
N ARG A 5 -45.69 9.50 48.38
CA ARG A 5 -45.38 8.06 48.45
C ARG A 5 -44.64 7.56 47.21
N LEU A 6 -44.97 8.05 46.02
CA LEU A 6 -44.31 7.63 44.77
C LEU A 6 -42.84 8.07 44.72
N CYS A 7 -42.51 9.25 45.27
CA CYS A 7 -41.12 9.72 45.38
C CYS A 7 -40.29 9.01 46.45
N ARG A 8 -40.89 8.27 47.39
CA ARG A 8 -40.12 7.53 48.41
C ARG A 8 -39.64 6.16 47.88
N GLU A 9 -40.22 5.67 46.79
CA GLU A 9 -39.84 4.42 46.12
C GLU A 9 -38.89 4.62 44.93
N LEU A 10 -38.89 5.78 44.25
CA LEU A 10 -37.98 6.03 43.09
C LEU A 10 -36.62 6.65 43.44
N VAL A 11 -36.45 7.21 44.63
CA VAL A 11 -35.20 7.90 45.03
C VAL A 11 -34.03 6.96 45.40
N PRO A 12 -34.23 5.70 45.88
CA PRO A 12 -33.12 4.77 46.07
C PRO A 12 -32.46 4.35 44.74
N ASP A 13 -33.22 4.31 43.64
CA ASP A 13 -32.75 3.76 42.35
C ASP A 13 -31.83 4.71 41.57
N LEU A 14 -32.00 6.04 41.69
CA LEU A 14 -31.11 6.99 41.01
C LEU A 14 -29.73 7.13 41.69
N ARG A 15 -29.65 6.95 43.02
CA ARG A 15 -28.36 6.92 43.72
C ARG A 15 -27.56 5.65 43.44
N GLY A 16 -28.23 4.52 43.19
CA GLY A 16 -27.60 3.29 42.72
C GLY A 16 -27.06 3.37 41.29
N LEU A 17 -27.80 4.02 40.39
CA LEU A 17 -27.41 4.16 38.98
C LEU A 17 -26.20 5.10 38.78
N LEU A 18 -26.12 6.18 39.56
CA LEU A 18 -25.00 7.14 39.50
C LEU A 18 -23.69 6.57 40.08
N LEU A 19 -23.76 5.66 41.06
CA LEU A 19 -22.57 4.99 41.63
C LEU A 19 -22.04 3.85 40.75
N GLN A 20 -22.86 3.26 39.88
CA GLN A 20 -22.41 2.26 38.90
C GLN A 20 -21.85 2.86 37.60
N LEU A 21 -22.11 4.13 37.32
CA LEU A 21 -21.52 4.85 36.17
C LEU A 21 -20.08 5.31 36.42
N PHE A 22 -19.66 5.49 37.68
CA PHE A 22 -18.31 5.92 38.05
C PHE A 22 -17.35 4.80 38.49
N ALA A 23 -17.84 3.58 38.72
CA ALA A 23 -17.01 2.42 39.02
C ALA A 23 -17.13 1.38 37.89
N GLY A 24 -16.22 1.46 36.92
CA GLY A 24 -16.18 0.54 35.79
C GLY A 24 -16.05 -0.93 36.24
N ARG A 25 -17.16 -1.69 36.15
CA ARG A 25 -17.21 -3.16 36.01
C ARG A 25 -18.66 -3.63 35.90
N ILE A 26 -19.16 -3.78 34.67
CA ILE A 26 -20.26 -4.72 34.37
C ILE A 26 -19.91 -5.52 33.12
N ARG A 27 -19.76 -6.84 33.29
CA ARG A 27 -19.75 -7.83 32.21
C ARG A 27 -21.15 -7.89 31.60
N VAL A 28 -21.27 -7.64 30.30
CA VAL A 28 -22.51 -7.88 29.55
C VAL A 28 -22.38 -9.22 28.84
N HIS A 29 -23.30 -10.13 29.19
CA HIS A 29 -23.53 -11.39 28.48
C HIS A 29 -23.93 -11.10 27.02
N ARG A 30 -23.27 -11.75 26.05
CA ARG A 30 -23.60 -11.69 24.63
C ARG A 30 -24.95 -12.36 24.36
N GLY A 31 -25.97 -11.57 24.06
CA GLY A 31 -27.16 -11.95 23.27
C GLY A 31 -27.12 -11.24 21.90
N PRO A 32 -27.83 -11.75 20.87
CA PRO A 32 -27.56 -11.41 19.48
C PRO A 32 -27.91 -9.95 19.17
N GLN A 33 -26.96 -9.23 18.59
CA GLN A 33 -27.11 -7.86 18.12
C GLN A 33 -28.04 -7.82 16.90
N VAL A 34 -29.18 -7.15 17.04
CA VAL A 34 -29.93 -6.63 15.89
C VAL A 34 -29.33 -5.25 15.55
N PRO A 35 -28.79 -5.02 14.33
CA PRO A 35 -28.16 -3.74 14.04
C PRO A 35 -29.20 -2.65 13.81
N LEU A 36 -29.10 -1.52 14.52
CA LEU A 36 -29.73 -0.26 14.13
C LEU A 36 -29.19 0.14 12.73
N HIS A 37 -29.98 -0.11 11.69
CA HIS A 37 -29.60 0.09 10.29
C HIS A 37 -29.48 1.57 9.84
N GLY A 38 -29.72 2.56 10.71
CA GLY A 38 -29.68 3.98 10.34
C GLY A 38 -28.31 4.66 10.48
N ALA A 39 -27.64 4.49 11.62
CA ALA A 39 -26.38 5.18 11.92
C ALA A 39 -25.16 4.53 11.21
N ALA A 40 -25.20 3.21 10.99
CA ALA A 40 -24.14 2.48 10.29
C ALA A 40 -24.06 2.81 8.78
N VAL A 41 -25.18 3.26 8.18
CA VAL A 41 -25.23 3.65 6.76
C VAL A 41 -24.59 5.03 6.53
N LEU A 42 -24.52 5.90 7.55
CA LEU A 42 -23.95 7.25 7.42
C LEU A 42 -22.42 7.27 7.44
N ALA A 43 -21.77 6.33 8.15
CA ALA A 43 -20.31 6.28 8.28
C ALA A 43 -19.61 5.46 7.18
N GLY A 44 -20.33 4.58 6.47
CA GLY A 44 -19.72 3.61 5.55
C GLY A 44 -19.19 4.20 4.23
N ASN A 45 -19.68 5.36 3.79
CA ASN A 45 -19.39 5.94 2.48
C ASN A 45 -18.93 7.42 2.59
N ALA A 46 -17.93 7.70 3.42
CA ALA A 46 -17.40 9.05 3.57
C ALA A 46 -16.53 9.50 2.38
N VAL A 47 -15.99 8.57 1.59
CA VAL A 47 -15.07 8.85 0.48
C VAL A 47 -15.67 8.37 -0.85
N SER A 48 -15.53 9.18 -1.90
CA SER A 48 -15.96 8.83 -3.26
C SER A 48 -14.86 9.16 -4.29
N LEU A 49 -14.82 8.36 -5.34
CA LEU A 49 -14.00 8.56 -6.53
C LEU A 49 -14.87 9.20 -7.61
N VAL A 50 -14.46 10.38 -8.08
CA VAL A 50 -15.11 11.10 -9.17
C VAL A 50 -14.14 11.25 -10.34
N ILE A 51 -14.67 11.21 -11.56
CA ILE A 51 -13.90 11.43 -12.78
C ILE A 51 -13.95 12.91 -13.14
N GLU A 52 -12.78 13.52 -13.30
CA GLU A 52 -12.62 14.89 -13.75
C GLU A 52 -11.89 14.94 -15.08
N ASN A 53 -12.23 15.91 -15.93
CA ASN A 53 -11.44 16.18 -17.14
C ASN A 53 -10.15 16.91 -16.77
N VAL A 54 -9.05 16.46 -17.35
CA VAL A 54 -7.72 17.06 -17.19
C VAL A 54 -7.62 18.28 -18.10
N HIS A 55 -7.05 19.38 -17.62
CA HIS A 55 -6.87 20.56 -18.45
C HIS A 55 -5.75 20.33 -19.47
N ALA A 56 -5.87 20.89 -20.66
CA ALA A 56 -4.91 20.71 -21.74
C ALA A 56 -3.48 21.22 -21.43
N ARG A 57 -3.31 22.00 -20.36
CA ARG A 57 -2.02 22.52 -19.87
C ARG A 57 -1.43 21.71 -18.72
N ASP A 58 -2.19 20.77 -18.16
CA ASP A 58 -1.72 19.96 -17.05
C ASP A 58 -0.60 19.03 -17.56
N VAL A 59 0.50 19.02 -16.83
CA VAL A 59 1.63 18.14 -17.09
C VAL A 59 1.39 16.84 -16.35
N THR A 60 1.65 15.72 -17.02
CA THR A 60 1.61 14.38 -16.42
C THR A 60 3.03 13.84 -16.34
N HIS A 61 3.31 12.99 -15.36
CA HIS A 61 4.60 12.32 -15.25
C HIS A 61 4.53 10.95 -15.90
N PHE A 62 5.60 10.59 -16.61
CA PHE A 62 5.80 9.23 -17.07
C PHE A 62 5.98 8.30 -15.86
N PRO A 63 5.44 7.07 -15.90
CA PRO A 63 5.59 6.12 -14.81
C PRO A 63 7.05 5.80 -14.47
N SER A 64 7.25 5.28 -13.27
CA SER A 64 8.52 4.66 -12.89
C SER A 64 8.75 3.39 -13.73
N VAL A 65 10.01 3.08 -14.03
CA VAL A 65 10.37 1.86 -14.75
C VAL A 65 11.43 1.10 -13.97
N GLY A 66 11.20 -0.20 -13.80
CA GLY A 66 12.15 -1.11 -13.18
C GLY A 66 12.69 -2.11 -14.18
N ILE A 67 13.98 -2.41 -14.14
CA ILE A 67 14.59 -3.47 -14.95
C ILE A 67 15.27 -4.46 -14.01
N CYS A 68 14.91 -5.73 -14.14
CA CYS A 68 15.51 -6.84 -13.42
C CYS A 68 16.24 -7.76 -14.40
N GLU A 69 17.46 -8.15 -14.05
CA GLU A 69 18.17 -9.18 -14.81
C GLU A 69 17.48 -10.54 -14.67
N MET A 70 17.35 -11.23 -15.80
CA MET A 70 16.84 -12.59 -15.88
C MET A 70 17.97 -13.56 -16.20
N GLY A 71 17.88 -14.76 -15.63
CA GLY A 71 18.77 -15.85 -16.00
C GLY A 71 18.42 -16.37 -17.39
N TYR A 72 19.43 -16.61 -18.22
CA TYR A 72 19.27 -17.18 -19.55
C TYR A 72 20.17 -18.41 -19.69
N ALA A 73 19.57 -19.59 -19.84
CA ALA A 73 20.32 -20.85 -19.82
C ALA A 73 21.35 -21.02 -20.96
N LYS A 74 21.29 -20.19 -22.02
CA LYS A 74 22.30 -20.20 -23.09
C LYS A 74 23.39 -19.15 -22.91
N GLU A 75 23.27 -18.33 -21.87
CA GLU A 75 24.26 -17.32 -21.53
C GLU A 75 25.39 -17.93 -20.72
N TYR A 76 26.59 -17.41 -20.95
CA TYR A 76 27.79 -17.81 -20.24
C TYR A 76 28.05 -16.90 -19.04
N TYR A 77 28.07 -17.48 -17.83
CA TYR A 77 28.26 -16.76 -16.57
C TYR A 77 29.68 -16.93 -16.03
N ALA A 78 30.63 -16.16 -16.57
CA ALA A 78 32.05 -16.23 -16.20
C ALA A 78 32.32 -16.16 -14.67
N SER A 79 31.61 -15.26 -13.97
CA SER A 79 31.72 -15.09 -12.52
C SER A 79 31.20 -16.28 -11.72
N LEU A 80 30.25 -17.05 -12.26
CA LEU A 80 29.72 -18.25 -11.63
C LEU A 80 30.69 -19.41 -11.85
N GLU A 81 31.14 -19.62 -13.08
CA GLU A 81 32.11 -20.66 -13.41
C GLU A 81 33.40 -20.51 -12.61
N SER A 82 33.94 -19.29 -12.51
CA SER A 82 35.12 -19.01 -11.68
C SER A 82 34.89 -19.43 -10.23
N GLN A 83 33.71 -19.15 -9.66
CA GLN A 83 33.40 -19.52 -8.28
C GLN A 83 33.23 -21.03 -8.08
N ILE A 84 32.69 -21.73 -9.07
CA ILE A 84 32.59 -23.20 -9.04
C ILE A 84 33.98 -23.83 -9.17
N ASN A 85 34.83 -23.27 -10.03
CA ASN A 85 36.22 -23.70 -10.15
C ASN A 85 37.03 -23.47 -8.87
N ASP A 86 36.83 -22.35 -8.18
CA ASP A 86 37.47 -22.07 -6.88
C ASP A 86 37.06 -23.06 -5.78
N MET A 87 35.91 -23.73 -5.93
CA MET A 87 35.45 -24.78 -4.99
C MET A 87 36.07 -26.15 -5.27
N ARG A 88 36.83 -26.33 -6.36
CA ARG A 88 37.51 -27.60 -6.69
C ARG A 88 38.71 -27.79 -5.77
N THR A 89 38.80 -28.96 -5.14
CA THR A 89 39.91 -29.31 -4.25
C THR A 89 41.08 -29.99 -4.96
N SER A 90 40.88 -30.48 -6.18
CA SER A 90 41.88 -31.15 -7.01
C SER A 90 41.69 -30.76 -8.48
N GLU A 91 42.78 -30.66 -9.23
CA GLU A 91 42.76 -30.39 -10.68
C GLU A 91 42.09 -31.52 -11.47
N GLU A 92 42.07 -32.75 -10.94
CA GLU A 92 41.42 -33.92 -11.55
C GLU A 92 39.89 -33.91 -11.37
N MET A 93 39.37 -33.08 -10.47
CA MET A 93 37.93 -33.02 -10.19
C MET A 93 37.19 -32.37 -11.35
N GLU A 94 36.22 -33.06 -11.96
CA GLU A 94 35.46 -32.53 -13.09
C GLU A 94 34.53 -31.37 -12.66
N TYR A 95 34.23 -30.48 -13.60
CA TYR A 95 33.27 -29.40 -13.40
C TYR A 95 31.85 -29.95 -13.24
N ASN A 96 31.13 -29.48 -12.22
CA ASN A 96 29.80 -30.00 -11.88
C ASN A 96 28.68 -29.08 -12.42
N TYR A 97 28.13 -29.46 -13.58
CA TYR A 97 27.03 -28.73 -14.22
C TYR A 97 25.73 -28.71 -13.41
N ASP A 98 25.48 -29.72 -12.57
CA ASP A 98 24.29 -29.74 -11.72
C ASP A 98 24.38 -28.72 -10.58
N VAL A 99 25.59 -28.50 -10.05
CA VAL A 99 25.84 -27.42 -9.08
C VAL A 99 25.69 -26.06 -9.74
N GLU A 100 26.13 -25.91 -10.99
CA GLU A 100 25.89 -24.68 -11.75
C GLU A 100 24.40 -24.40 -11.97
N ASP A 101 23.63 -25.39 -12.46
CA ASP A 101 22.18 -25.23 -12.70
C ASP A 101 21.45 -24.93 -11.38
N PHE A 102 21.80 -25.60 -10.29
CA PHE A 102 21.30 -25.30 -8.95
C PHE A 102 21.55 -23.83 -8.56
N MET A 103 22.78 -23.35 -8.73
CA MET A 103 23.15 -21.98 -8.40
C MET A 103 22.41 -20.96 -9.26
N LEU A 104 22.27 -21.20 -10.57
CA LEU A 104 21.51 -20.33 -11.46
C LEU A 104 20.03 -20.22 -11.05
N ARG A 105 19.41 -21.31 -10.62
CA ARG A 105 18.01 -21.31 -10.15
C ARG A 105 17.81 -20.57 -8.83
N ILE A 106 18.82 -20.58 -7.96
CA ILE A 106 18.80 -19.78 -6.73
C ILE A 106 18.97 -18.30 -7.07
N ILE A 107 19.95 -17.98 -7.91
CA ILE A 107 20.31 -16.60 -8.24
C ILE A 107 19.23 -15.91 -9.08
N PHE A 108 18.65 -16.62 -10.05
CA PHE A 108 17.68 -16.07 -11.00
C PHE A 108 16.29 -16.67 -10.81
N HIS A 109 15.39 -15.83 -10.30
CA HIS A 109 13.98 -16.18 -10.03
C HIS A 109 13.30 -16.90 -11.21
N ASN A 110 13.54 -16.46 -12.44
CA ASN A 110 12.85 -16.98 -13.62
C ASN A 110 13.30 -18.39 -14.04
N LEU A 111 14.43 -18.87 -13.53
CA LEU A 111 14.92 -20.23 -13.80
C LEU A 111 14.45 -21.24 -12.74
N TYR A 112 13.97 -20.77 -11.60
CA TYR A 112 13.48 -21.63 -10.54
C TYR A 112 12.21 -22.40 -10.96
N ASN A 113 12.22 -23.71 -10.67
CA ASN A 113 11.06 -24.58 -10.77
C ASN A 113 10.83 -25.26 -9.41
N TYR A 114 9.58 -25.52 -9.06
CA TYR A 114 9.23 -26.24 -7.83
C TYR A 114 9.94 -27.60 -7.76
N GLY A 115 10.59 -27.89 -6.62
CA GLY A 115 11.33 -29.12 -6.39
C GLY A 115 12.77 -29.12 -6.90
N SER A 116 13.21 -28.02 -7.54
CA SER A 116 14.56 -27.94 -8.13
C SER A 116 15.68 -27.91 -7.08
N ILE A 117 15.42 -27.41 -5.87
CA ILE A 117 16.45 -27.32 -4.83
C ILE A 117 16.92 -28.71 -4.41
N MET A 118 16.00 -29.65 -4.23
CA MET A 118 16.34 -31.02 -3.83
C MET A 118 16.89 -31.86 -4.99
N SER A 119 16.41 -31.66 -6.22
CA SER A 119 16.79 -32.52 -7.35
C SER A 119 18.25 -32.34 -7.78
N TYR A 120 18.75 -31.10 -7.81
CA TYR A 120 20.09 -30.81 -8.36
C TYR A 120 21.20 -30.86 -7.31
N CYS A 121 20.90 -30.52 -6.05
CA CYS A 121 21.94 -30.29 -5.04
C CYS A 121 22.10 -31.43 -4.02
N ALA A 122 21.01 -32.14 -3.69
CA ALA A 122 21.04 -33.21 -2.68
C ALA A 122 22.05 -34.34 -2.99
N PRO A 123 22.25 -34.77 -4.26
CA PRO A 123 23.24 -35.81 -4.58
C PRO A 123 24.68 -35.40 -4.27
N TYR A 124 24.99 -34.10 -4.28
CA TYR A 124 26.34 -33.55 -4.18
C TYR A 124 26.68 -32.98 -2.79
N LYS A 125 25.83 -33.24 -1.78
CA LYS A 125 26.05 -32.76 -0.40
C LYS A 125 27.23 -33.45 0.28
N ASP A 126 27.30 -34.78 0.17
CA ASP A 126 28.27 -35.63 0.87
C ASP A 126 29.31 -36.27 -0.07
N CYS A 127 29.42 -35.75 -1.29
CA CYS A 127 30.36 -36.27 -2.29
C CYS A 127 31.82 -35.96 -1.93
N THR A 128 32.72 -36.94 -2.09
CA THR A 128 34.16 -36.78 -1.84
C THR A 128 34.95 -36.40 -3.09
N ASP A 129 34.50 -36.88 -4.25
CA ASP A 129 35.27 -36.82 -5.51
C ASP A 129 34.68 -35.82 -6.51
N CYS A 130 33.78 -34.94 -6.05
CA CYS A 130 33.14 -33.93 -6.89
C CYS A 130 32.95 -32.61 -6.15
N VAL A 131 32.65 -31.55 -6.91
CA VAL A 131 32.40 -30.22 -6.34
C VAL A 131 31.17 -30.28 -5.44
N LYS A 132 31.37 -29.95 -4.17
CA LYS A 132 30.30 -29.95 -3.18
C LYS A 132 29.34 -28.81 -3.42
N CYS A 133 28.07 -29.11 -3.21
CA CYS A 133 27.02 -28.13 -3.33
C CYS A 133 27.14 -27.08 -2.20
N PRO A 134 27.16 -25.77 -2.51
CA PRO A 134 27.32 -24.74 -1.49
C PRO A 134 26.11 -24.69 -0.57
N THR A 135 26.34 -24.72 0.74
CA THR A 135 25.28 -24.75 1.75
C THR A 135 24.85 -23.37 2.25
N ALA A 136 25.64 -22.33 1.95
CA ALA A 136 25.45 -20.97 2.45
C ALA A 136 26.04 -19.92 1.49
N GLY A 137 25.78 -18.64 1.78
CA GLY A 137 26.40 -17.52 1.07
C GLY A 137 25.73 -17.15 -0.25
N TYR A 138 24.50 -17.61 -0.50
CA TYR A 138 23.75 -17.36 -1.74
C TYR A 138 23.61 -15.88 -2.10
N ASN A 139 23.47 -14.98 -1.11
CA ASN A 139 23.49 -13.54 -1.33
C ASN A 139 24.80 -13.04 -1.96
N LYS A 140 25.95 -13.56 -1.51
CA LYS A 140 27.28 -13.18 -2.05
C LYS A 140 27.47 -13.73 -3.45
N PHE A 141 27.01 -14.97 -3.70
CA PHE A 141 27.02 -15.56 -5.03
C PHE A 141 26.16 -14.74 -6.00
N ALA A 142 24.91 -14.44 -5.62
CA ALA A 142 24.00 -13.64 -6.44
C ALA A 142 24.59 -12.26 -6.76
N TRP A 143 25.18 -11.57 -5.78
CA TRP A 143 25.82 -10.27 -6.00
C TRP A 143 26.99 -10.30 -6.99
N LYS A 144 27.80 -11.36 -6.97
CA LYS A 144 28.96 -11.50 -7.88
C LYS A 144 28.59 -11.95 -9.29
N VAL A 145 27.52 -12.73 -9.42
CA VAL A 145 27.10 -13.34 -10.69
C VAL A 145 26.21 -12.39 -11.49
N ARG A 146 25.35 -11.63 -10.80
CA ARG A 146 24.45 -10.68 -11.45
C ARG A 146 25.22 -9.48 -12.05
N ALA A 147 24.73 -8.99 -13.17
CA ALA A 147 25.31 -7.88 -13.89
C ALA A 147 25.22 -6.58 -13.07
N SER A 148 26.34 -5.85 -13.06
CA SER A 148 26.37 -4.45 -12.62
C SER A 148 25.57 -3.55 -13.58
N CYS A 149 25.31 -2.32 -13.17
CA CYS A 149 24.55 -1.38 -14.01
C CYS A 149 25.24 -1.13 -15.36
N GLU A 150 26.57 -1.00 -15.35
CA GLU A 150 27.37 -0.73 -16.55
C GLU A 150 27.41 -1.94 -17.50
N GLU A 151 27.35 -3.16 -16.95
CA GLU A 151 27.25 -4.37 -17.75
C GLU A 151 25.85 -4.55 -18.31
N LEU A 152 24.81 -4.16 -17.57
CA LEU A 152 23.40 -4.36 -17.93
C LEU A 152 22.92 -3.39 -19.01
N PHE A 153 23.18 -2.09 -18.83
CA PHE A 153 22.66 -1.02 -19.68
C PHE A 153 23.68 -0.61 -20.74
N GLU A 154 23.28 -0.66 -22.01
CA GLU A 154 24.10 -0.15 -23.12
C GLU A 154 23.76 1.32 -23.41
N GLU A 155 22.47 1.65 -23.46
CA GLU A 155 22.01 3.00 -23.78
C GLU A 155 20.59 3.26 -23.23
N CYS A 156 20.39 4.46 -22.68
CA CYS A 156 19.07 4.95 -22.28
C CYS A 156 18.73 6.26 -22.98
N ARG A 157 17.52 6.36 -23.53
CA ARG A 157 17.03 7.59 -24.18
C ARG A 157 15.66 7.99 -23.66
N TRP A 158 15.52 9.28 -23.36
CA TRP A 158 14.24 9.92 -23.04
C TRP A 158 13.88 10.90 -24.15
N ASN A 159 12.78 10.63 -24.87
CA ASN A 159 12.33 11.36 -26.06
C ASN A 159 13.47 11.61 -27.06
N GLY A 160 14.22 10.54 -27.39
CA GLY A 160 15.35 10.56 -28.32
C GLY A 160 16.68 11.08 -27.76
N LYS A 161 16.67 11.75 -26.59
CA LYS A 161 17.90 12.28 -25.95
C LYS A 161 18.54 11.22 -25.06
N VAL A 162 19.82 10.95 -25.30
CA VAL A 162 20.63 10.03 -24.48
C VAL A 162 20.84 10.62 -23.08
N PHE A 163 20.76 9.77 -22.06
CA PHE A 163 21.11 10.10 -20.68
C PHE A 163 21.90 8.97 -20.03
N ASP A 164 22.60 9.30 -18.94
CA ASP A 164 23.37 8.34 -18.15
C ASP A 164 22.42 7.39 -17.39
N CYS A 165 22.33 6.14 -17.83
CA CYS A 165 21.50 5.11 -17.22
C CYS A 165 21.78 4.98 -15.71
N CYS A 166 23.03 4.74 -15.33
CA CYS A 166 23.42 4.40 -13.96
C CYS A 166 23.35 5.57 -12.97
N ARG A 167 23.32 6.80 -13.50
CA ARG A 167 22.97 7.97 -12.70
C ARG A 167 21.54 7.93 -12.20
N TYR A 168 20.57 7.54 -13.01
CA TYR A 168 19.14 7.63 -12.69
C TYR A 168 18.51 6.29 -12.28
N PHE A 169 18.95 5.19 -12.87
CA PHE A 169 18.56 3.84 -12.50
C PHE A 169 19.35 3.41 -11.26
N LYS A 170 18.67 3.28 -10.12
CA LYS A 170 19.29 2.90 -8.83
C LYS A 170 18.96 1.45 -8.45
N PRO A 171 19.94 0.72 -7.89
CA PRO A 171 19.76 -0.69 -7.56
C PRO A 171 18.83 -0.88 -6.36
N ILE A 172 18.05 -1.95 -6.38
CA ILE A 172 17.20 -2.42 -5.28
C ILE A 172 17.11 -3.95 -5.29
N GLN A 173 17.04 -4.56 -4.11
CA GLN A 173 16.73 -5.99 -4.00
C GLN A 173 15.22 -6.19 -3.92
N THR A 174 14.71 -7.14 -4.69
CA THR A 174 13.28 -7.43 -4.83
C THR A 174 13.03 -8.94 -4.82
N THR A 175 11.78 -9.38 -4.80
CA THR A 175 11.47 -10.81 -4.97
C THR A 175 11.93 -11.37 -6.33
N MET A 176 12.14 -10.52 -7.34
CA MET A 176 12.70 -10.89 -8.65
C MET A 176 14.25 -10.92 -8.66
N GLY A 177 14.85 -10.55 -7.53
CA GLY A 177 16.28 -10.36 -7.32
C GLY A 177 16.71 -8.91 -7.47
N SER A 178 17.97 -8.70 -7.85
CA SER A 178 18.54 -7.36 -8.03
C SER A 178 17.97 -6.70 -9.29
N CYS A 179 17.37 -5.54 -9.09
CA CYS A 179 16.76 -4.73 -10.14
C CYS A 179 17.27 -3.28 -10.05
N TYR A 180 17.05 -2.52 -11.11
CA TYR A 180 17.35 -1.09 -11.16
C TYR A 180 16.07 -0.32 -11.46
N LEU A 181 15.75 0.69 -10.64
CA LEU A 181 14.55 1.52 -10.80
C LEU A 181 14.93 2.97 -11.14
N ILE A 182 14.23 3.55 -12.11
CA ILE A 182 14.27 5.00 -12.38
C ILE A 182 13.05 5.68 -11.77
N ASN A 183 13.25 6.84 -11.16
CA ASN A 183 12.17 7.64 -10.56
C ASN A 183 11.32 6.87 -9.52
N SER A 184 11.95 6.03 -8.71
CA SER A 184 11.31 5.38 -7.57
C SER A 184 11.58 6.14 -6.27
N VAL A 185 10.50 6.50 -5.55
CA VAL A 185 10.59 7.15 -4.24
C VAL A 185 11.10 6.21 -3.13
N GLN A 186 11.23 4.91 -3.42
CA GLN A 186 11.86 3.94 -2.54
C GLN A 186 13.38 4.15 -2.44
N LEU A 187 14.01 4.74 -3.46
CA LEU A 187 15.47 4.84 -3.59
C LEU A 187 15.98 6.27 -3.61
N VAL A 188 15.20 7.18 -4.20
CA VAL A 188 15.63 8.56 -4.45
C VAL A 188 14.58 9.56 -4.03
N LYS A 189 15.02 10.74 -3.57
CA LYS A 189 14.12 11.85 -3.27
C LYS A 189 13.57 12.43 -4.58
N LYS A 190 12.25 12.60 -4.65
CA LYS A 190 11.54 13.24 -5.78
C LYS A 190 12.11 14.63 -6.05
N GLY A 191 12.47 14.91 -7.31
CA GLY A 191 13.10 16.17 -7.73
C GLY A 191 14.56 16.34 -7.30
N GLY A 192 15.20 15.31 -6.75
CA GLY A 192 16.62 15.33 -6.40
C GLY A 192 17.56 15.14 -7.61
N TYR A 193 18.87 15.13 -7.34
CA TYR A 193 19.92 15.02 -8.39
C TYR A 193 19.85 13.72 -9.22
N ASN A 194 19.37 12.63 -8.63
CA ASN A 194 19.20 11.32 -9.26
C ASN A 194 17.75 11.10 -9.77
N TRP A 195 16.92 12.13 -9.81
CA TRP A 195 15.56 12.06 -10.35
C TRP A 195 15.54 12.63 -11.76
N LEU A 196 15.10 11.84 -12.75
CA LEU A 196 14.97 12.30 -14.12
C LEU A 196 13.63 13.02 -14.30
N SER A 197 13.61 14.26 -14.78
CA SER A 197 12.34 14.90 -15.11
C SER A 197 11.74 14.25 -16.37
N MET A 198 10.80 13.35 -16.15
CA MET A 198 10.03 12.66 -17.19
C MET A 198 8.62 13.25 -17.30
N GLU A 199 8.55 14.57 -17.46
CA GLU A 199 7.31 15.29 -17.69
C GLU A 199 6.82 15.10 -19.12
N VAL A 200 5.51 14.86 -19.26
CA VAL A 200 4.83 14.67 -20.53
C VAL A 200 3.63 15.61 -20.59
N GLY A 201 3.48 16.29 -21.70
CA GLY A 201 2.44 17.28 -21.91
C GLY A 201 2.52 17.86 -23.31
N ARG A 202 1.50 18.63 -23.70
CA ARG A 202 1.49 19.30 -25.00
C ARG A 202 2.66 20.28 -25.10
N GLY A 203 3.53 20.08 -26.08
CA GLY A 203 4.72 20.91 -26.28
C GLY A 203 5.87 20.66 -25.31
N VAL A 204 5.78 19.63 -24.45
CA VAL A 204 6.85 19.23 -23.52
C VAL A 204 7.59 18.01 -24.07
N ALA A 205 6.89 16.89 -24.17
CA ALA A 205 7.42 15.60 -24.60
C ALA A 205 6.27 14.68 -25.03
N SER A 206 6.56 13.71 -25.92
CA SER A 206 5.61 12.66 -26.29
C SER A 206 5.53 11.55 -25.23
N GLY A 207 6.60 11.34 -24.46
CA GLY A 207 6.66 10.31 -23.41
C GLY A 207 7.19 9.00 -23.97
N GLU A 208 8.45 9.01 -24.40
CA GLU A 208 9.14 7.85 -24.98
C GLU A 208 10.41 7.54 -24.19
N LEU A 209 10.47 6.36 -23.59
CA LEU A 209 11.65 5.84 -22.90
C LEU A 209 12.17 4.61 -23.64
N LEU A 210 13.34 4.73 -24.27
CA LEU A 210 14.03 3.61 -24.91
C LEU A 210 15.18 3.15 -24.02
N LEU A 211 15.28 1.84 -23.85
CA LEU A 211 16.31 1.18 -23.05
C LEU A 211 16.92 0.05 -23.90
N ASN A 212 18.22 0.14 -24.12
CA ASN A 212 19.02 -0.91 -24.75
C ASN A 212 19.83 -1.61 -23.67
N VAL A 213 19.69 -2.92 -23.58
CA VAL A 213 20.31 -3.77 -22.56
C VAL A 213 21.07 -4.92 -23.19
N SER A 214 22.18 -5.28 -22.56
CA SER A 214 23.07 -6.33 -23.05
C SER A 214 22.67 -7.73 -22.56
N LYS A 215 21.95 -7.81 -21.44
CA LYS A 215 21.54 -9.06 -20.77
C LYS A 215 20.05 -9.32 -20.94
N ALA A 216 19.64 -10.58 -20.76
CA ALA A 216 18.23 -10.92 -20.69
C ALA A 216 17.58 -10.22 -19.48
N THR A 217 16.45 -9.56 -19.67
CA THR A 217 15.82 -8.75 -18.61
C THR A 217 14.30 -8.84 -18.60
N SER A 218 13.72 -8.58 -17.43
CA SER A 218 12.32 -8.21 -17.27
C SER A 218 12.21 -6.73 -16.92
N ALA A 219 11.54 -5.97 -17.77
CA ALA A 219 11.18 -4.59 -17.51
C ALA A 219 9.77 -4.51 -16.91
N TYR A 220 9.57 -3.58 -15.98
CA TYR A 220 8.33 -3.36 -15.24
C TYR A 220 7.95 -1.89 -15.33
N ILE A 221 6.69 -1.62 -15.63
CA ILE A 221 6.12 -0.27 -15.52
C ILE A 221 5.42 -0.17 -14.18
N LEU A 222 5.80 0.82 -13.37
CA LEU A 222 5.47 0.90 -11.96
C LEU A 222 4.97 2.31 -11.58
N ASN A 223 4.19 2.38 -10.49
CA ASN A 223 4.05 3.65 -9.78
C ASN A 223 5.35 4.03 -9.08
N GLU A 224 5.48 5.28 -8.65
CA GLU A 224 6.71 5.80 -8.05
C GLU A 224 7.11 5.05 -6.77
N GLU A 225 6.12 4.59 -6.00
CA GLU A 225 6.27 3.84 -4.74
C GLU A 225 6.32 2.31 -4.92
N ASP A 226 6.00 1.78 -6.09
CA ASP A 226 5.97 0.34 -6.32
C ASP A 226 7.35 -0.25 -6.56
N VAL A 227 7.48 -1.56 -6.28
CA VAL A 227 8.69 -2.35 -6.54
C VAL A 227 8.36 -3.52 -7.49
N PRO A 228 9.32 -3.95 -8.34
CA PRO A 228 9.16 -5.15 -9.16
C PRO A 228 8.72 -6.35 -8.33
N HIS A 229 7.64 -6.99 -8.76
CA HIS A 229 7.03 -8.07 -8.00
C HIS A 229 6.38 -9.09 -8.95
N MET A 230 6.39 -10.37 -8.56
CA MET A 230 5.74 -11.48 -9.29
C MET A 230 4.24 -11.29 -9.54
N LEU A 231 3.58 -10.37 -8.82
CA LEU A 231 2.15 -10.08 -9.00
C LEU A 231 1.88 -9.11 -10.15
N LEU A 232 2.89 -8.41 -10.65
CA LEU A 232 2.76 -7.37 -11.68
C LEU A 232 2.90 -7.93 -13.10
N THR A 233 2.36 -9.14 -13.34
CA THR A 233 2.54 -9.86 -14.61
C THR A 233 1.98 -9.10 -15.83
N THR A 234 0.95 -8.28 -15.64
CA THR A 234 0.36 -7.45 -16.71
C THR A 234 1.22 -6.25 -17.09
N LEU A 235 2.14 -5.83 -16.21
CA LEU A 235 3.05 -4.71 -16.39
C LEU A 235 4.51 -5.18 -16.50
N GLN A 236 4.73 -6.48 -16.72
CA GLN A 236 6.03 -7.10 -16.92
C GLN A 236 6.27 -7.40 -18.41
N PHE A 237 7.46 -7.06 -18.90
CA PHE A 237 7.87 -7.21 -20.30
C PHE A 237 9.24 -7.87 -20.35
N THR A 238 9.34 -9.03 -20.99
CA THR A 238 10.57 -9.83 -21.02
C THR A 238 11.33 -9.62 -22.32
N GLN A 239 12.57 -9.15 -22.23
CA GLN A 239 13.51 -9.06 -23.34
C GLN A 239 14.56 -10.17 -23.21
N ILE A 240 14.36 -11.27 -23.93
CA ILE A 240 15.25 -12.44 -23.92
C ILE A 240 16.06 -12.56 -25.22
N PRO A 241 15.45 -12.58 -26.41
CA PRO A 241 16.20 -12.80 -27.65
C PRO A 241 16.95 -11.53 -28.08
N GLU A 242 18.17 -11.71 -28.62
CA GLU A 242 18.98 -10.65 -29.21
C GLU A 242 18.44 -10.24 -30.58
N GLY A 243 18.60 -8.97 -30.94
CA GLY A 243 18.10 -8.44 -32.20
C GLY A 243 16.58 -8.30 -32.24
N TYR A 244 15.95 -8.19 -31.08
CA TYR A 244 14.53 -7.86 -30.96
C TYR A 244 14.34 -6.54 -30.23
N SER A 245 13.40 -5.77 -30.74
CA SER A 245 12.97 -4.49 -30.22
C SER A 245 11.48 -4.55 -29.93
N GLU A 246 11.08 -4.40 -28.66
CA GLU A 246 9.66 -4.37 -28.26
C GLU A 246 9.26 -2.93 -27.93
N THR A 247 8.30 -2.39 -28.68
CA THR A 247 7.62 -1.15 -28.35
C THR A 247 6.32 -1.45 -27.62
N VAL A 248 6.19 -0.92 -26.41
CA VAL A 248 5.03 -1.06 -25.52
C VAL A 248 4.28 0.26 -25.49
N PHE A 249 3.02 0.22 -25.91
CA PHE A 249 2.12 1.38 -25.86
C PHE A 249 1.32 1.36 -24.58
N LEU A 250 1.43 2.44 -23.80
CA LEU A 250 0.76 2.58 -22.51
C LEU A 250 -0.07 3.86 -22.41
N THR A 251 -1.02 3.83 -21.48
CA THR A 251 -1.80 4.99 -21.05
C THR A 251 -1.81 5.03 -19.53
N VAL A 252 -1.81 6.24 -18.96
CA VAL A 252 -1.79 6.46 -17.52
C VAL A 252 -2.99 7.32 -17.16
N GLN A 253 -3.74 6.92 -16.15
CA GLN A 253 -4.79 7.73 -15.54
C GLN A 253 -4.40 8.06 -14.10
N ASN A 254 -4.13 9.34 -13.85
CA ASN A 254 -3.68 9.79 -12.54
C ASN A 254 -4.83 9.74 -11.53
N ILE A 255 -4.47 9.49 -10.28
CA ILE A 255 -5.39 9.64 -9.15
C ILE A 255 -4.89 10.74 -8.23
N VAL A 256 -5.77 11.73 -7.99
CA VAL A 256 -5.52 12.87 -7.10
C VAL A 256 -6.40 12.72 -5.88
N ASN A 257 -5.87 13.02 -4.70
CA ASN A 257 -6.63 12.98 -3.46
C ASN A 257 -6.86 14.40 -2.95
N ASP A 258 -8.05 14.67 -2.45
CA ASP A 258 -8.30 15.85 -1.64
C ASP A 258 -7.46 15.77 -0.34
N PRO A 259 -6.82 16.87 0.12
CA PRO A 259 -6.00 16.86 1.33
C PRO A 259 -6.68 16.26 2.56
N LEU A 260 -8.01 16.44 2.70
CA LEU A 260 -8.75 15.94 3.86
C LEU A 260 -8.87 14.41 3.87
N VAL A 261 -8.71 13.71 2.74
CA VAL A 261 -8.82 12.24 2.66
C VAL A 261 -7.81 11.56 3.59
N GLN A 262 -6.67 12.20 3.85
CA GLN A 262 -5.66 11.67 4.76
C GLN A 262 -6.16 11.59 6.22
N THR A 263 -7.15 12.40 6.61
CA THR A 263 -7.72 12.42 7.96
C THR A 263 -8.76 11.31 8.21
N VAL A 264 -9.21 10.64 7.14
CA VAL A 264 -10.19 9.56 7.22
C VAL A 264 -9.49 8.24 7.54
N ASP A 265 -10.05 7.47 8.47
CA ASP A 265 -9.50 6.17 8.87
C ASP A 265 -9.34 5.22 7.68
N THR A 266 -8.24 4.45 7.69
CA THR A 266 -7.85 3.50 6.62
C THR A 266 -8.93 2.48 6.29
N GLU A 267 -9.68 2.02 7.28
CA GLU A 267 -10.80 1.07 7.12
C GLU A 267 -11.94 1.62 6.25
N VAL A 268 -12.17 2.94 6.32
CA VAL A 268 -13.23 3.63 5.56
C VAL A 268 -12.74 4.01 4.17
N ARG A 269 -11.55 4.60 4.06
CA ARG A 269 -11.01 5.03 2.75
C ARG A 269 -10.41 3.90 1.90
N ARG A 270 -10.19 2.71 2.48
CA ARG A 270 -9.73 1.48 1.81
C ARG A 270 -8.41 1.60 1.04
N CYS A 271 -7.56 2.56 1.40
CA CYS A 271 -6.21 2.73 0.87
C CYS A 271 -5.27 3.27 1.95
N ILE A 272 -3.96 3.12 1.74
CA ILE A 272 -2.90 3.61 2.63
C ILE A 272 -2.01 4.58 1.84
N PHE A 273 -1.67 5.73 2.42
CA PHE A 273 -0.73 6.64 1.77
C PHE A 273 0.72 6.16 1.95
N PRO A 274 1.62 6.42 0.99
CA PRO A 274 3.02 5.99 1.06
C PRO A 274 3.77 6.39 2.34
N ASP A 275 3.37 7.50 2.96
CA ASP A 275 4.01 8.09 4.14
C ASP A 275 3.45 7.59 5.48
N GLU A 276 2.35 6.83 5.48
CA GLU A 276 1.62 6.48 6.71
C GLU A 276 2.17 5.23 7.41
N GLN A 277 2.77 4.31 6.65
CA GLN A 277 3.30 3.06 7.19
C GLN A 277 4.82 3.05 7.05
N SER A 278 5.53 3.01 8.19
CA SER A 278 7.00 3.12 8.25
C SER A 278 7.70 1.90 8.86
N GLU A 279 6.97 0.83 9.18
CA GLU A 279 7.53 -0.34 9.87
C GLU A 279 8.18 -1.37 8.92
N PHE A 280 8.21 -1.12 7.62
CA PHE A 280 8.81 -2.02 6.63
C PHE A 280 10.27 -1.68 6.37
N ASN A 281 11.01 -2.60 5.75
CA ASN A 281 12.38 -2.34 5.28
C ASN A 281 12.44 -1.36 4.08
N TYR A 282 11.27 -0.92 3.62
CA TYR A 282 11.10 0.00 2.50
C TYR A 282 10.70 1.38 3.03
N PRO A 283 11.29 2.48 2.52
CA PRO A 283 10.98 3.83 2.99
C PRO A 283 9.53 4.28 2.78
N LYS A 284 8.83 3.72 1.79
CA LYS A 284 7.46 4.09 1.43
C LYS A 284 6.56 2.87 1.35
N TYR A 285 5.30 3.04 1.73
CA TYR A 285 4.28 2.03 1.54
C TYR A 285 3.86 1.94 0.07
N SER A 286 3.69 0.71 -0.41
CA SER A 286 2.95 0.39 -1.63
C SER A 286 2.35 -1.00 -1.50
N TYR A 287 1.42 -1.35 -2.38
CA TYR A 287 0.80 -2.68 -2.36
C TYR A 287 1.85 -3.79 -2.59
N SER A 288 2.76 -3.57 -3.56
CA SER A 288 3.86 -4.49 -3.87
C SER A 288 4.83 -4.68 -2.70
N VAL A 289 5.15 -3.61 -1.96
CA VAL A 289 5.95 -3.67 -0.73
C VAL A 289 5.25 -4.46 0.37
N CYS A 290 3.97 -4.19 0.63
CA CYS A 290 3.21 -4.89 1.66
C CYS A 290 3.16 -6.41 1.41
N VAL A 291 2.94 -6.81 0.16
CA VAL A 291 2.91 -8.24 -0.21
C VAL A 291 4.30 -8.87 -0.09
N THR A 292 5.37 -8.14 -0.44
CA THR A 292 6.75 -8.58 -0.29
C THR A 292 7.08 -8.88 1.17
N GLU A 293 6.73 -7.97 2.09
CA GLU A 293 6.94 -8.14 3.53
C GLU A 293 6.04 -9.24 4.12
N CYS A 294 4.80 -9.37 3.62
CA CYS A 294 3.92 -10.48 3.99
C CYS A 294 4.53 -11.84 3.62
N LEU A 295 5.09 -11.96 2.41
CA LEU A 295 5.77 -13.19 1.97
C LEU A 295 7.00 -13.48 2.83
N LYS A 296 7.83 -12.48 3.10
CA LYS A 296 8.99 -12.61 3.97
C LYS A 296 8.60 -13.13 5.36
N ASN A 297 7.58 -12.54 5.98
CA ASN A 297 7.06 -12.96 7.27
C ASN A 297 6.52 -14.40 7.24
N ALA A 298 5.89 -14.81 6.14
CA ALA A 298 5.44 -16.18 5.96
C ALA A 298 6.60 -17.18 5.89
N GLN A 299 7.66 -16.85 5.14
CA GLN A 299 8.86 -17.67 5.04
C GLN A 299 9.53 -17.85 6.42
N ILE A 300 9.69 -16.75 7.17
CA ILE A 300 10.25 -16.79 8.52
C ILE A 300 9.38 -17.62 9.46
N LYS A 301 8.05 -17.48 9.40
CA LYS A 301 7.13 -18.25 10.25
C LYS A 301 7.14 -19.75 9.94
N MET A 302 7.32 -20.14 8.67
CA MET A 302 7.26 -21.54 8.25
C MET A 302 8.61 -22.26 8.34
N CYS A 303 9.71 -21.57 8.03
CA CYS A 303 11.04 -22.16 7.89
C CYS A 303 12.13 -21.47 8.74
N ASN A 304 11.76 -20.51 9.61
CA ASN A 304 12.67 -19.75 10.48
C ASN A 304 13.74 -18.94 9.75
N CYS A 305 13.60 -18.71 8.43
CA CYS A 305 14.52 -17.93 7.61
C CYS A 305 13.79 -17.35 6.40
N CYS A 306 14.40 -16.36 5.74
CA CYS A 306 13.88 -15.78 4.49
C CYS A 306 14.86 -15.96 3.32
N HIS A 307 14.33 -15.90 2.10
CA HIS A 307 15.12 -15.94 0.88
C HIS A 307 16.15 -14.80 0.83
N HIS A 308 17.28 -15.03 0.17
CA HIS A 308 18.40 -14.07 0.14
C HIS A 308 18.13 -12.78 -0.65
N ASN A 309 17.04 -12.74 -1.42
CA ASN A 309 16.66 -11.59 -2.25
C ASN A 309 15.86 -10.52 -1.48
N PHE A 310 15.42 -10.79 -0.25
CA PHE A 310 14.71 -9.78 0.53
C PHE A 310 15.67 -8.71 1.06
N ILE A 311 15.20 -7.46 1.12
CA ILE A 311 15.93 -6.39 1.80
C ILE A 311 15.97 -6.69 3.30
N THR A 312 17.16 -6.60 3.88
CA THR A 312 17.37 -6.58 5.33
C THR A 312 17.81 -5.17 5.71
N GLY A 313 16.93 -4.39 6.33
CA GLY A 313 17.28 -3.07 6.85
C GLY A 313 18.22 -3.16 8.05
N ASP A 314 18.74 -2.03 8.52
CA ASP A 314 19.73 -1.98 9.62
C ASP A 314 19.23 -2.61 10.93
N ASN A 315 17.92 -2.55 11.19
CA ASN A 315 17.29 -3.12 12.38
C ASN A 315 16.77 -4.56 12.15
N ASP A 316 16.79 -5.05 10.92
CA ASP A 316 16.24 -6.33 10.56
C ASP A 316 17.32 -7.42 10.58
N LYS A 317 17.25 -8.26 11.61
CA LYS A 317 18.16 -9.41 11.83
C LYS A 317 17.55 -10.73 11.34
N SER A 318 16.58 -10.68 10.45
CA SER A 318 15.97 -11.88 9.86
C SER A 318 17.05 -12.78 9.25
N PRO A 319 17.14 -14.05 9.65
CA PRO A 319 18.18 -14.95 9.14
C PRO A 319 17.91 -15.30 7.68
N ILE A 320 18.96 -15.22 6.86
CA ILE A 320 18.93 -15.64 5.46
C ILE A 320 18.97 -17.17 5.41
N CYS A 321 18.11 -17.77 4.59
CA CYS A 321 18.06 -19.23 4.45
C CYS A 321 19.37 -19.79 3.88
N MET A 322 19.90 -20.79 4.59
CA MET A 322 20.90 -21.73 4.10
C MET A 322 20.21 -22.84 3.28
N TYR A 323 20.98 -23.83 2.81
CA TYR A 323 20.45 -24.94 2.00
C TYR A 323 19.22 -25.61 2.62
N GLU A 324 19.28 -25.99 3.90
CA GLU A 324 18.15 -26.63 4.60
C GLU A 324 16.93 -25.71 4.66
N GLY A 325 17.16 -24.41 4.81
CA GLY A 325 16.12 -23.39 4.80
C GLY A 325 15.47 -23.27 3.42
N LEU A 326 16.27 -23.19 2.36
CA LEU A 326 15.78 -23.14 0.98
C LEU A 326 15.01 -24.41 0.60
N ALA A 327 15.48 -25.59 1.02
CA ALA A 327 14.76 -26.85 0.83
C ALA A 327 13.41 -26.85 1.56
N CYS A 328 13.33 -26.23 2.76
CA CYS A 328 12.06 -26.04 3.46
C CYS A 328 11.12 -25.08 2.69
N LEU A 329 11.64 -23.95 2.19
CA LEU A 329 10.85 -23.00 1.40
C LEU A 329 10.29 -23.63 0.11
N ASP A 330 11.10 -24.45 -0.57
CA ASP A 330 10.72 -25.21 -1.77
C ASP A 330 9.62 -26.23 -1.44
N GLN A 331 9.82 -27.04 -0.39
CA GLN A 331 8.83 -28.05 0.03
C GLN A 331 7.49 -27.44 0.47
N LYS A 332 7.51 -26.22 1.02
CA LYS A 332 6.32 -25.49 1.48
C LYS A 332 5.71 -24.58 0.42
N ASP A 333 6.26 -24.54 -0.80
CA ASP A 333 5.82 -23.68 -1.91
C ASP A 333 5.74 -22.20 -1.54
N VAL A 334 6.71 -21.73 -0.76
CA VAL A 334 6.82 -20.33 -0.31
C VAL A 334 8.08 -19.64 -0.81
N MET A 335 8.88 -20.29 -1.65
CA MET A 335 10.08 -19.72 -2.25
C MET A 335 9.73 -18.61 -3.26
N PHE A 336 8.93 -18.96 -4.27
CA PHE A 336 8.31 -18.03 -5.23
C PHE A 336 6.87 -18.49 -5.46
N PRO A 337 5.95 -18.23 -4.50
CA PRO A 337 4.60 -18.78 -4.57
C PRO A 337 3.93 -18.33 -5.87
N GLN A 338 2.99 -19.14 -6.38
CA GLN A 338 2.18 -18.71 -7.52
C GLN A 338 1.32 -17.51 -7.13
N THR A 339 0.99 -16.62 -8.09
CA THR A 339 0.12 -15.46 -7.83
C THR A 339 -1.24 -15.86 -7.25
N THR A 340 -1.77 -17.01 -7.67
CA THR A 340 -3.02 -17.60 -7.16
C THR A 340 -2.96 -18.01 -5.69
N ILE A 341 -1.76 -18.24 -5.16
CA ILE A 341 -1.53 -18.58 -3.75
C ILE A 341 -1.52 -17.31 -2.90
N MET A 342 -1.33 -16.12 -3.46
CA MET A 342 -1.36 -14.85 -2.70
C MET A 342 -2.75 -14.19 -2.66
N GLN A 343 -3.79 -14.89 -3.14
CA GLN A 343 -5.15 -14.35 -3.23
C GLN A 343 -5.99 -14.68 -1.98
N PRO A 344 -6.66 -13.69 -1.37
CA PRO A 344 -7.46 -13.90 -0.14
C PRO A 344 -8.62 -14.91 -0.28
N TRP A 345 -9.12 -15.10 -1.50
CA TRP A 345 -10.32 -15.91 -1.80
C TRP A 345 -10.05 -17.42 -1.87
N ARG A 346 -8.77 -17.83 -1.84
CA ARG A 346 -8.36 -19.24 -1.94
C ARG A 346 -8.02 -19.76 -0.55
N THR A 347 -8.64 -20.87 -0.15
CA THR A 347 -8.47 -21.47 1.19
C THR A 347 -7.06 -21.95 1.48
N ASN A 348 -6.26 -22.19 0.45
CA ASN A 348 -4.91 -22.75 0.56
C ASN A 348 -3.81 -21.71 0.26
N GLY A 349 -4.19 -20.43 0.13
CA GLY A 349 -3.27 -19.34 -0.18
C GLY A 349 -2.67 -18.66 1.06
N LEU A 350 -1.53 -17.99 0.88
CA LEU A 350 -1.03 -16.99 1.81
C LEU A 350 -1.98 -15.77 1.80
N VAL A 351 -2.64 -15.53 2.93
CA VAL A 351 -3.57 -14.40 3.09
C VAL A 351 -2.81 -13.18 3.62
N CYS A 352 -2.66 -12.15 2.77
CA CYS A 352 -2.06 -10.87 3.13
C CYS A 352 -3.14 -9.79 3.26
N GLN A 353 -3.11 -9.02 4.37
CA GLN A 353 -4.04 -7.90 4.60
C GLN A 353 -3.48 -6.59 4.03
N CYS A 354 -3.21 -6.56 2.73
CA CYS A 354 -2.64 -5.40 2.04
C CYS A 354 -3.74 -4.56 1.38
N LEU A 355 -3.69 -3.25 1.58
CA LEU A 355 -4.54 -2.28 0.90
C LEU A 355 -3.77 -1.61 -0.25
N PRO A 356 -4.46 -1.15 -1.31
CA PRO A 356 -3.84 -0.37 -2.37
C PRO A 356 -3.25 0.94 -1.84
N SER A 357 -2.31 1.52 -2.58
CA SER A 357 -1.81 2.85 -2.28
C SER A 357 -2.87 3.90 -2.58
N CYS A 358 -2.98 4.94 -1.76
CA CYS A 358 -3.84 6.08 -2.08
C CYS A 358 -3.28 6.91 -3.25
N THR A 359 -2.01 6.79 -3.62
CA THR A 359 -1.40 7.60 -4.69
C THR A 359 -1.16 6.85 -5.99
N GLU A 360 -1.42 5.55 -6.03
CA GLU A 360 -1.22 4.73 -7.24
C GLU A 360 -2.04 5.26 -8.42
N HIS A 361 -1.42 5.27 -9.60
CA HIS A 361 -2.05 5.63 -10.86
C HIS A 361 -2.49 4.36 -11.60
N GLU A 362 -3.56 4.46 -12.40
CA GLU A 362 -4.01 3.35 -13.23
C GLU A 362 -3.19 3.34 -14.53
N ILE A 363 -2.34 2.32 -14.68
CA ILE A 363 -1.46 2.14 -15.85
C ILE A 363 -2.04 1.00 -16.70
N ARG A 364 -2.28 1.28 -17.98
CA ARG A 364 -2.86 0.31 -18.92
C ARG A 364 -1.99 0.15 -20.15
N VAL A 365 -1.66 -1.10 -20.45
CA VAL A 365 -1.00 -1.49 -21.70
C VAL A 365 -2.07 -1.61 -22.79
N ILE A 366 -1.91 -0.83 -23.86
CA ILE A 366 -2.84 -0.82 -24.99
C ILE A 366 -2.42 -1.83 -26.05
N GLY A 367 -1.12 -1.97 -26.27
CA GLY A 367 -0.59 -2.86 -27.28
C GLY A 367 0.92 -3.00 -27.20
N LYS A 368 1.42 -3.97 -27.96
CA LYS A 368 2.83 -4.30 -28.10
C LYS A 368 3.14 -4.44 -29.58
N GLN A 369 4.29 -3.95 -30.01
CA GLN A 369 4.81 -4.10 -31.35
C GLN A 369 6.25 -4.58 -31.26
N SER A 370 6.55 -5.70 -31.90
CA SER A 370 7.92 -6.24 -31.95
C SER A 370 8.51 -6.06 -33.33
N GLU A 371 9.75 -5.60 -33.38
CA GLU A 371 10.55 -5.43 -34.58
C GLU A 371 11.86 -6.21 -34.43
N ILE A 372 12.37 -6.72 -35.56
CA ILE A 372 13.67 -7.39 -35.61
C ILE A 372 14.70 -6.33 -35.96
N GLU A 373 15.71 -6.16 -35.11
CA GLU A 373 16.84 -5.28 -35.32
C GLU A 373 18.08 -6.11 -35.70
N GLU A 374 18.91 -5.59 -36.60
CA GLU A 374 20.19 -6.23 -36.97
C GLU A 374 21.26 -6.12 -35.87
N ARG A 375 20.94 -5.53 -34.72
CA ARG A 375 21.86 -5.31 -33.61
C ARG A 375 21.87 -6.51 -32.66
N ASN A 376 23.01 -6.76 -32.02
CA ASN A 376 23.12 -7.76 -30.95
C ASN A 376 22.58 -7.26 -29.59
N SER A 377 21.93 -6.09 -29.56
CA SER A 377 21.34 -5.51 -28.36
C SER A 377 19.88 -5.97 -28.19
N ARG A 378 19.39 -5.93 -26.95
CA ARG A 378 17.97 -6.11 -26.63
C ARG A 378 17.37 -4.74 -26.36
N SER A 379 16.32 -4.38 -27.10
CA SER A 379 15.75 -3.03 -27.06
C SER A 379 14.31 -3.08 -26.54
N VAL A 380 13.98 -2.24 -25.56
CA VAL A 380 12.60 -2.04 -25.12
C VAL A 380 12.26 -0.55 -25.09
N MET A 381 11.16 -0.19 -25.75
CA MET A 381 10.66 1.17 -25.82
C MET A 381 9.29 1.26 -25.15
N PHE A 382 9.19 2.07 -24.11
CA PHE A 382 7.91 2.42 -23.49
C PHE A 382 7.42 3.75 -24.04
N LYS A 383 6.22 3.75 -24.63
CA LYS A 383 5.64 4.92 -25.28
C LYS A 383 4.24 5.21 -24.76
N MET A 384 4.03 6.44 -24.29
CA MET A 384 2.67 6.90 -23.99
C MET A 384 1.92 7.13 -25.30
N LEU A 385 0.82 6.40 -25.49
CA LEU A 385 0.01 6.49 -26.70
C LEU A 385 -0.74 7.83 -26.78
N ALA A 386 -1.23 8.31 -25.64
CA ALA A 386 -1.96 9.56 -25.53
C ALA A 386 -1.80 10.16 -24.14
N LEU A 387 -1.93 11.48 -24.06
CA LEU A 387 -2.03 12.20 -22.80
C LEU A 387 -3.37 11.89 -22.13
N PRO A 388 -3.43 11.80 -20.79
CA PRO A 388 -4.69 11.61 -20.08
C PRO A 388 -5.63 12.79 -20.32
N THR A 389 -6.85 12.48 -20.74
CA THR A 389 -7.95 13.46 -20.84
C THR A 389 -8.80 13.50 -19.57
N GLN A 390 -8.72 12.44 -18.75
CA GLN A 390 -9.48 12.24 -17.54
C GLN A 390 -8.55 11.80 -16.41
N ARG A 391 -8.90 12.18 -15.18
CA ARG A 391 -8.24 11.74 -13.94
C ARG A 391 -9.29 11.38 -12.90
N TYR A 392 -8.91 10.51 -11.98
CA TYR A 392 -9.74 10.24 -10.81
C TYR A 392 -9.40 11.22 -9.69
N ARG A 393 -10.42 11.77 -9.04
CA ARG A 393 -10.28 12.56 -7.81
C ARG A 393 -10.98 11.83 -6.67
N ARG A 394 -10.24 11.50 -5.61
CA ARG A 394 -10.82 11.05 -4.34
C ARG A 394 -11.22 12.27 -3.52
N GLN A 395 -12.49 12.35 -3.17
CA GLN A 395 -13.05 13.43 -2.37
C GLN A 395 -13.90 12.88 -1.22
N ILE A 396 -14.01 13.68 -0.16
CA ILE A 396 -14.90 13.39 0.95
C ILE A 396 -16.31 13.84 0.56
N VAL A 397 -17.28 12.93 0.63
CA VAL A 397 -18.69 13.22 0.31
C VAL A 397 -19.45 13.71 1.53
N ARG A 398 -19.04 13.26 2.73
CA ARG A 398 -19.66 13.64 4.00
C ARG A 398 -18.61 13.86 5.05
N GLU A 399 -18.54 15.10 5.53
CA GLU A 399 -17.75 15.42 6.70
C GLU A 399 -18.52 15.11 7.99
N LYS A 400 -17.80 14.93 9.10
CA LYS A 400 -18.44 14.80 10.42
C LYS A 400 -19.28 16.05 10.75
N LEU A 401 -18.89 17.22 10.22
CA LEU A 401 -19.62 18.47 10.35
C LEU A 401 -20.95 18.46 9.60
N ASP A 402 -21.03 17.83 8.43
CA ASP A 402 -22.27 17.75 7.64
C ASP A 402 -23.39 17.03 8.38
N ILE A 403 -23.04 16.03 9.19
CA ILE A 403 -24.00 15.32 10.05
C ILE A 403 -24.56 16.28 11.10
N VAL A 404 -23.69 17.06 11.75
CA VAL A 404 -24.10 18.05 12.77
C VAL A 404 -24.97 19.14 12.14
N VAL A 405 -24.58 19.64 10.96
CA VAL A 405 -25.35 20.66 10.22
C VAL A 405 -26.71 20.11 9.79
N SER A 406 -26.77 18.89 9.28
CA SER A 406 -28.03 18.27 8.83
C SER A 406 -28.99 18.01 10.00
N VAL A 407 -28.48 17.44 11.11
CA VAL A 407 -29.28 17.19 12.32
C VAL A 407 -29.72 18.51 12.95
N GLY A 408 -28.82 19.49 13.04
CA GLY A 408 -29.11 20.83 13.54
C GLY A 408 -30.15 21.55 12.70
N GLY A 409 -30.08 21.42 11.36
CA GLY A 409 -31.08 21.98 10.45
C GLY A 409 -32.47 21.37 10.62
N ILE A 410 -32.55 20.05 10.79
CA ILE A 410 -33.83 19.35 11.04
C ILE A 410 -34.42 19.77 12.40
N LEU A 411 -33.61 19.77 13.47
CA LEU A 411 -34.07 20.18 14.80
C LEU A 411 -34.46 21.67 14.85
N GLY A 412 -33.70 22.53 14.18
CA GLY A 412 -33.99 23.96 14.08
C GLY A 412 -35.28 24.25 13.30
N LEU A 413 -35.50 23.56 12.17
CA LEU A 413 -36.68 23.79 11.33
C LEU A 413 -37.97 23.22 11.94
N PHE A 414 -37.93 22.01 12.49
CA PHE A 414 -39.15 21.33 12.96
C PHE A 414 -39.48 21.58 14.43
N MET A 415 -38.48 21.80 15.28
CA MET A 415 -38.70 22.01 16.73
C MET A 415 -38.43 23.45 17.18
N GLY A 416 -37.92 24.32 16.29
CA GLY A 416 -37.41 25.65 16.69
C GLY A 416 -36.24 25.55 17.66
N ALA A 417 -35.64 24.36 17.80
CA ALA A 417 -34.61 24.08 18.78
C ALA A 417 -33.25 24.56 18.27
N SER A 418 -32.59 25.38 19.05
CA SER A 418 -31.24 25.88 18.81
C SER A 418 -30.31 25.50 19.96
N ILE A 419 -29.01 25.74 19.78
CA ILE A 419 -28.04 25.58 20.88
C ILE A 419 -28.43 26.48 22.06
N LEU A 420 -29.00 27.66 21.80
CA LEU A 420 -29.47 28.57 22.86
C LEU A 420 -30.66 27.99 23.63
N SER A 421 -31.64 27.38 22.96
CA SER A 421 -32.76 26.72 23.66
C SER A 421 -32.31 25.50 24.46
N LEU A 422 -31.26 24.79 24.01
CA LEU A 422 -30.66 23.70 24.78
C LEU A 422 -29.99 24.23 26.07
N VAL A 423 -29.23 25.32 25.97
CA VAL A 423 -28.61 25.96 27.14
C VAL A 423 -29.66 26.47 28.11
N GLU A 424 -30.75 27.06 27.63
CA GLU A 424 -31.87 27.51 28.45
C GLU A 424 -32.58 26.34 29.15
N LEU A 425 -32.78 25.22 28.46
CA LEU A 425 -33.31 23.99 29.03
C LEU A 425 -32.40 23.47 30.15
N VAL A 426 -31.09 23.39 29.91
CA VAL A 426 -30.12 22.97 30.93
C VAL A 426 -30.14 23.93 32.12
N TYR A 427 -30.18 25.25 31.89
CA TYR A 427 -30.29 26.26 32.95
C TYR A 427 -31.57 26.07 33.79
N PHE A 428 -32.72 25.86 33.15
CA PHE A 428 -33.99 25.64 33.83
C PHE A 428 -33.96 24.36 34.68
N PHE A 429 -33.49 23.24 34.13
CA PHE A 429 -33.48 21.96 34.84
C PHE A 429 -32.36 21.83 35.89
N THR A 430 -31.28 22.61 35.79
CA THR A 430 -30.19 22.59 36.79
C THR A 430 -30.35 23.68 37.84
N VAL A 431 -30.46 24.95 37.45
CA VAL A 431 -30.48 26.07 38.39
C VAL A 431 -31.85 26.20 39.06
N ARG A 432 -32.94 26.16 38.28
CA ARG A 432 -34.30 26.34 38.83
C ARG A 432 -34.79 25.12 39.63
N PHE A 433 -34.38 23.92 39.24
CA PHE A 433 -34.73 22.69 39.95
C PHE A 433 -33.91 22.52 41.25
N VAL A 434 -32.64 22.94 41.25
CA VAL A 434 -31.84 23.00 42.49
C VAL A 434 -32.33 24.13 43.40
N SER A 435 -32.67 25.31 42.88
CA SER A 435 -33.23 26.39 43.70
C SER A 435 -34.61 26.03 44.26
N ALA A 436 -35.48 25.37 43.48
CA ALA A 436 -36.77 24.86 43.97
C ALA A 436 -36.61 23.70 44.97
N GLY A 437 -35.61 22.84 44.80
CA GLY A 437 -35.25 21.78 45.75
C GLY A 437 -34.67 22.32 47.07
N VAL A 438 -34.08 23.51 47.05
CA VAL A 438 -33.56 24.21 48.24
C VAL A 438 -34.64 25.08 48.90
N LEU A 439 -35.57 25.67 48.15
CA LEU A 439 -36.68 26.49 48.68
C LEU A 439 -37.88 25.67 49.18
N GLY A 440 -38.02 24.39 48.80
CA GLY A 440 -39.06 23.50 49.36
C GLY A 440 -38.78 22.98 50.78
N LYS A 441 -37.88 23.62 51.53
CA LYS A 441 -37.51 23.24 52.91
C LYS A 441 -37.57 24.38 53.93
N THR A 442 -38.22 25.48 53.56
CA THR A 442 -38.63 26.54 54.48
C THR A 442 -40.07 26.87 54.14
N ASP A 443 -40.97 25.99 54.56
CA ASP A 443 -42.33 26.39 54.90
C ASP A 443 -42.26 27.18 56.22
N ASP A 444 -43.20 28.11 56.34
CA ASP A 444 -43.70 28.77 57.56
C ASP A 444 -42.89 30.01 58.04
N ASP A 445 -43.29 31.20 57.60
CA ASP A 445 -43.94 32.23 58.46
C ASP A 445 -44.11 33.59 57.73
N ASP A 446 -45.36 34.09 57.78
CA ASP A 446 -45.87 35.49 57.82
C ASP A 446 -45.84 36.39 56.56
N GLU A 447 -47.01 36.68 55.97
CA GLU A 447 -47.87 37.90 56.11
C GLU A 447 -47.48 38.99 55.07
N GLU A 448 -48.25 39.13 53.99
CA GLU A 448 -49.43 40.02 53.78
C GLU A 448 -49.04 41.36 53.13
N ASP A 449 -50.00 41.84 52.33
CA ASP A 449 -50.14 43.15 51.65
C ASP A 449 -49.56 43.33 50.23
N GLU A 450 -50.19 44.00 49.26
CA GLU A 450 -51.59 44.33 48.86
C GLU A 450 -51.45 45.19 47.56
N TYR A 451 -52.50 45.23 46.73
CA TYR A 451 -52.79 46.12 45.57
C TYR A 451 -52.15 45.77 44.21
N ASP A 452 -52.91 45.27 43.21
CA ASP A 452 -53.91 45.94 42.32
C ASP A 452 -53.22 46.96 41.38
N GLU A 453 -53.47 47.07 40.08
CA GLU A 453 -54.67 46.80 39.28
C GLU A 453 -54.30 46.80 37.77
N GLU A 454 -55.21 46.25 36.97
CA GLU A 454 -55.21 46.05 35.52
C GLU A 454 -55.23 47.36 34.69
N ALA A 455 -54.80 47.27 33.42
CA ALA A 455 -55.55 47.81 32.27
C ALA A 455 -54.87 47.43 30.95
N ASP A 456 -55.45 46.42 30.28
CA ASP A 456 -55.42 46.28 28.82
C ASP A 456 -56.17 47.45 28.18
N GLU A 457 -55.67 47.99 27.07
CA GLU A 457 -56.54 48.42 25.96
C GLU A 457 -55.77 48.55 24.63
N HIS A 458 -56.27 47.77 23.68
CA HIS A 458 -56.23 47.85 22.22
C HIS A 458 -55.59 49.07 21.52
N GLU A 459 -54.87 48.82 20.41
CA GLU A 459 -55.41 49.12 19.07
C GLU A 459 -54.49 48.58 17.94
N GLU A 460 -55.12 47.88 17.01
CA GLU A 460 -54.57 47.47 15.72
C GLU A 460 -54.28 48.70 14.85
N HIS A 461 -53.16 48.70 14.14
CA HIS A 461 -53.03 49.49 12.92
C HIS A 461 -52.25 48.72 11.85
N GLU A 462 -52.97 48.41 10.77
CA GLU A 462 -52.46 47.86 9.52
C GLU A 462 -51.45 48.80 8.83
N LEU A 463 -50.39 48.18 8.31
CA LEU A 463 -49.73 48.38 7.01
C LEU A 463 -49.84 49.75 6.32
N LYS A 464 -48.68 50.40 6.16
CA LYS A 464 -48.33 51.16 4.94
C LYS A 464 -46.81 51.15 4.70
N PHE A 465 -46.45 50.52 3.58
CA PHE A 465 -45.19 50.52 2.82
C PHE A 465 -43.93 49.87 3.40
#